data_AF-A0A183IPT2-F1
#
_entry.id   AF-A0A183IPT2-F1
#
_cell.length_a   1.000
_cell.length_b   1.000
_cell.length_c   1.000
_cell.angle_alpha   90.00
_cell.angle_beta   90.00
_cell.angle_gamma   90.00
#
_symmetry.space_group_name_H-M   'P 1'
#
loop_
_entity.id
_entity.type
_entity.pdbx_description
1 polymer ?
#
loop_
_entity_poly.entity_id
_entity_poly.type
_entity_poly.pdbx_seq_one_letter_code
_entity_poly.pdbx_strand_id
1 'polypeptide(L)'
;MSSVRERTVPISMERRQGSMQEISGRIIGMLDEIEKRVENMRETAGLMEQEKESLIEMLGTVQMNKDMLSLNQSEKEDIDATTNRLLNRCRTVDVSVSTPRNSEQERALKLVSNQMDELMNKMREDLGFSKQVCREQSLRFVVNCSVGSIHVSNLAQYQYTVV
;
A
#
# COMPACT_ATOMS: atom_id res chain seq x y z
N MET A 1 32.00 -9.86 79.72
CA MET A 1 32.00 -10.82 78.59
C MET A 1 30.63 -10.75 77.95
N SER A 2 30.40 -10.46 76.67
CA SER A 2 31.29 -10.17 75.55
C SER A 2 30.47 -9.43 74.48
N SER A 3 31.05 -8.34 73.97
CA SER A 3 31.11 -7.92 72.57
C SER A 3 29.83 -8.02 71.72
N VAL A 4 29.12 -6.89 71.65
CA VAL A 4 28.28 -6.52 70.50
C VAL A 4 29.23 -6.25 69.33
N ARG A 5 29.27 -7.16 68.34
CA ARG A 5 29.94 -6.92 67.05
C ARG A 5 28.94 -6.26 66.10
N GLU A 6 28.87 -4.93 66.19
CA GLU A 6 28.24 -4.12 65.16
C GLU A 6 29.13 -4.15 63.91
N ARG A 7 28.68 -4.86 62.88
CA ARG A 7 29.32 -4.83 61.55
C ARG A 7 28.94 -3.51 60.89
N THR A 8 29.77 -2.48 61.05
CA THR A 8 29.64 -1.24 60.28
C THR A 8 30.09 -1.51 58.84
N VAL A 9 29.13 -1.55 57.93
CA VAL A 9 29.39 -1.59 56.48
C VAL A 9 29.90 -0.21 56.05
N PRO A 10 30.92 -0.10 55.18
CA PRO A 10 31.48 1.20 54.80
C PRO A 10 30.49 2.01 53.95
N ILE A 11 29.96 3.08 54.56
CA ILE A 11 29.03 4.11 54.03
C ILE A 11 29.45 4.70 52.66
N SER A 12 30.70 4.55 52.25
CA SER A 12 31.25 5.09 51.00
C SER A 12 30.80 4.35 49.74
N MET A 13 30.43 3.06 49.82
CA MET A 13 30.01 2.27 48.65
C MET A 13 28.53 2.49 48.31
N GLU A 14 27.66 2.58 49.33
CA GLU A 14 26.21 2.86 49.15
C GLU A 14 25.95 4.28 48.61
N ARG A 15 26.71 5.28 49.08
CA ARG A 15 26.57 6.67 48.61
C ARG A 15 26.94 6.84 47.13
N ARG A 16 27.91 6.05 46.65
CA ARG A 16 28.32 6.02 45.23
C ARG A 16 27.30 5.31 44.35
N GLN A 17 26.67 4.25 44.86
CA GLN A 17 25.59 3.55 44.15
C GLN A 17 24.34 4.40 44.02
N GLY A 18 23.93 5.11 45.08
CA GLY A 18 22.80 6.06 45.03
C GLY A 18 23.02 7.19 44.02
N SER A 19 24.22 7.80 44.04
CA SER A 19 24.58 8.84 43.06
C SER A 19 24.55 8.34 41.61
N MET A 20 24.99 7.10 41.35
CA MET A 20 24.96 6.53 39.99
C MET A 20 23.53 6.17 39.55
N GLN A 21 22.68 5.74 40.47
CA GLN A 21 21.27 5.47 40.23
C GLN A 21 20.49 6.75 39.92
N GLU A 22 20.75 7.85 40.63
CA GLU A 22 20.15 9.16 40.37
C GLU A 22 20.57 9.73 39.00
N ILE A 23 21.85 9.60 38.65
CA ILE A 23 22.36 10.01 37.32
C ILE A 23 21.73 9.16 36.22
N SER A 24 21.67 7.84 36.41
CA SER A 24 21.04 6.92 35.45
C SER A 24 19.55 7.27 35.25
N GLY A 25 18.81 7.49 36.34
CA GLY A 25 17.40 7.89 36.29
C GLY A 25 17.18 9.21 35.55
N ARG A 26 18.05 10.21 35.76
CA ARG A 26 18.00 11.47 35.00
C ARG A 26 18.23 11.26 33.51
N ILE A 27 19.21 10.44 33.13
CA ILE A 27 19.53 10.15 31.72
C ILE A 27 18.36 9.40 31.07
N ILE A 28 17.78 8.41 31.75
CA ILE A 28 16.60 7.68 31.27
C ILE A 28 15.43 8.65 31.06
N GLY A 29 15.15 9.53 32.03
CA GLY A 29 14.08 10.53 31.87
C GLY A 29 14.29 11.47 30.69
N MET A 30 15.55 11.84 30.38
CA MET A 30 15.87 12.63 29.19
C MET A 30 15.64 11.83 27.90
N LEU A 31 15.96 10.53 27.88
CA LEU A 31 15.71 9.65 26.74
C LEU A 31 14.21 9.47 26.49
N ASP A 32 13.42 9.28 27.54
CA ASP A 32 11.95 9.16 27.45
C ASP A 32 11.32 10.45 26.87
N GLU A 33 11.82 11.62 27.27
CA GLU A 33 11.37 12.90 26.70
C GLU A 33 11.71 13.02 25.21
N ILE A 34 12.92 12.59 24.82
CA ILE A 34 13.34 12.56 23.42
C ILE A 34 12.45 11.61 22.61
N GLU A 35 12.18 10.41 23.13
CA GLU A 35 11.31 9.43 22.49
C GLU A 35 9.90 10.00 22.26
N LYS A 36 9.32 10.63 23.28
CA LYS A 36 8.02 11.31 23.14
C LYS A 36 8.03 12.40 22.07
N ARG A 37 9.11 13.19 21.99
CA ARG A 37 9.24 14.24 20.97
C ARG A 37 9.41 13.67 19.57
N VAL A 38 10.13 12.56 19.43
CA VAL A 38 10.25 11.84 18.16
C VAL A 38 8.89 11.31 17.71
N GLU A 39 8.10 10.73 18.62
CA GLU A 39 6.79 10.21 18.27
C GLU A 39 5.81 11.31 17.84
N ASN A 40 5.77 12.43 18.57
CA ASN A 40 4.98 13.60 18.17
C ASN A 40 5.41 14.15 16.80
N MET A 41 6.72 14.16 16.51
CA MET A 41 7.24 14.60 15.22
C MET A 41 6.79 13.66 14.09
N ARG A 42 6.76 12.34 14.35
CA ARG A 42 6.29 11.34 13.39
C ARG A 42 4.80 11.49 13.11
N GLU A 43 3.98 11.68 14.14
CA GLU A 43 2.55 11.96 13.99
C GLU A 43 2.32 13.22 13.16
N THR A 44 3.02 14.32 13.48
CA THR A 44 2.90 15.58 12.74
C THR A 44 3.30 15.43 11.28
N ALA A 45 4.38 14.69 11.00
CA ALA A 45 4.82 14.42 9.65
C ALA A 45 3.80 13.55 8.88
N GLY A 46 3.17 12.56 9.53
CA GLY A 46 2.09 11.77 8.93
C GLY A 46 0.86 12.62 8.57
N LEU A 47 0.46 13.56 9.43
CA LEU A 47 -0.62 14.50 9.13
C LEU A 47 -0.27 15.42 7.94
N MET A 48 0.99 15.84 7.83
CA MET A 48 1.47 16.68 6.73
C MET A 48 1.48 15.92 5.40
N GLU A 49 1.87 14.64 5.41
CA GLU A 49 1.78 13.77 4.24
C GLU A 49 0.33 13.59 3.78
N GLN A 50 -0.60 13.36 4.73
CA GLN A 50 -2.03 13.24 4.44
C GLN A 50 -2.62 14.53 3.86
N GLU A 51 -2.28 15.69 4.41
CA GLU A 51 -2.75 16.98 3.91
C GLU A 51 -2.26 17.24 2.48
N LYS A 52 -1.00 16.87 2.18
CA LYS A 52 -0.48 16.94 0.81
C LYS A 52 -1.31 16.10 -0.16
N GLU A 53 -1.63 14.87 0.22
CA GLU A 53 -2.42 13.96 -0.63
C GLU A 53 -3.85 14.49 -0.82
N SER A 54 -4.46 15.02 0.24
CA SER A 54 -5.77 15.70 0.20
C SER A 54 -5.78 16.87 -0.79
N LEU A 55 -4.73 17.71 -0.78
CA LEU A 55 -4.58 18.81 -1.75
C LEU A 55 -4.49 18.32 -3.19
N ILE A 56 -3.76 17.22 -3.43
CA ILE A 56 -3.65 16.61 -4.76
C ILE A 56 -5.00 16.07 -5.22
N GLU A 57 -5.74 15.39 -4.33
CA GLU A 57 -7.09 14.88 -4.62
C GLU A 57 -8.04 16.02 -4.97
N MET A 58 -8.08 17.09 -4.16
CA MET A 58 -8.91 18.27 -4.43
C MET A 58 -8.59 18.89 -5.79
N LEU A 59 -7.31 19.04 -6.15
CA LEU A 59 -6.93 19.54 -7.48
C LEU A 59 -7.38 18.59 -8.60
N GLY A 60 -7.32 17.27 -8.38
CA GLY A 60 -7.87 16.27 -9.29
C GLY A 60 -9.38 16.42 -9.49
N THR A 61 -10.14 16.70 -8.42
CA THR A 61 -11.59 16.92 -8.53
C THR A 61 -11.93 18.15 -9.37
N VAL A 62 -11.12 19.21 -9.31
CA VAL A 62 -11.27 20.40 -10.16
C VAL A 62 -11.09 20.04 -11.63
N GLN A 63 -10.08 19.24 -11.97
CA GLN A 63 -9.84 18.79 -13.35
C GLN A 63 -10.95 17.89 -13.89
N MET A 64 -11.57 17.08 -13.03
CA MET A 64 -12.66 16.16 -13.40
C MET A 64 -14.05 16.81 -13.32
N ASN A 65 -14.13 18.10 -12.97
CA ASN A 65 -15.41 18.77 -12.84
C ASN A 65 -16.13 18.85 -14.20
N LYS A 66 -17.41 18.47 -14.25
CA LYS A 66 -18.23 18.50 -15.46
C LYS A 66 -18.40 19.91 -16.03
N ASP A 67 -18.32 20.93 -15.19
CA ASP A 67 -18.35 22.33 -15.62
C ASP A 67 -17.16 22.68 -16.51
N MET A 68 -16.04 21.95 -16.42
CA MET A 68 -14.95 22.11 -17.37
C MET A 68 -15.42 21.86 -18.81
N LEU A 69 -16.43 21.02 -19.06
CA LEU A 69 -16.91 20.76 -20.42
C LEU A 69 -17.59 21.97 -21.06
N SER A 70 -18.23 22.83 -20.26
CA SER A 70 -18.96 24.01 -20.76
C SER A 70 -18.05 25.22 -21.04
N LEU A 71 -16.80 25.18 -20.56
CA LEU A 71 -15.82 26.23 -20.78
C LEU A 71 -15.28 26.25 -22.21
N ASN A 72 -14.91 27.43 -22.66
CA ASN A 72 -14.19 27.59 -23.92
C ASN A 72 -12.73 27.13 -23.78
N GLN A 73 -12.03 27.01 -24.92
CA GLN A 73 -10.67 26.47 -24.94
C GLN A 73 -9.67 27.31 -24.13
N SER A 74 -9.79 28.64 -24.18
CA SER A 74 -8.89 29.55 -23.44
C SER A 74 -9.09 29.41 -21.93
N GLU A 75 -10.34 29.36 -21.47
CA GLU A 75 -10.66 29.19 -20.05
C GLU A 75 -10.17 27.84 -19.51
N LYS A 76 -10.30 26.77 -20.29
CA LYS A 76 -9.76 25.45 -19.95
C LYS A 76 -8.25 25.49 -19.79
N GLU A 77 -7.55 26.08 -20.74
CA GLU A 77 -6.09 26.19 -20.72
C GLU A 77 -5.60 27.00 -19.51
N ASP A 78 -6.27 28.09 -19.16
CA ASP A 78 -5.93 28.90 -17.99
C ASP A 78 -6.13 28.13 -16.66
N ILE A 79 -7.21 27.37 -16.55
CA ILE A 79 -7.50 26.54 -15.38
C ILE A 79 -6.52 25.38 -15.29
N ASP A 80 -6.22 24.71 -16.40
CA ASP A 80 -5.27 23.60 -16.45
C ASP A 80 -3.85 24.08 -16.13
N ALA A 81 -3.44 25.24 -16.66
CA ALA A 81 -2.15 25.84 -16.32
C ALA A 81 -2.06 26.15 -14.82
N THR A 82 -3.13 26.69 -14.24
CA THR A 82 -3.19 27.01 -12.81
C THR A 82 -3.15 25.74 -11.95
N THR A 83 -3.94 24.73 -12.32
CA THR A 83 -4.02 23.46 -11.60
C THR A 83 -2.70 22.70 -11.65
N ASN A 84 -2.08 22.61 -12.84
CA ASN A 84 -0.77 21.99 -13.00
C ASN A 84 0.33 22.71 -12.19
N ARG A 85 0.29 24.04 -12.14
CA ARG A 85 1.20 24.81 -11.29
C ARG A 85 1.02 24.48 -9.80
N LEU A 86 -0.23 24.36 -9.34
CA LEU A 86 -0.52 24.00 -7.94
C LEU A 86 -0.13 22.56 -7.64
N LEU A 87 -0.39 21.61 -8.54
CA LEU A 87 0.04 20.21 -8.44
C LEU A 87 1.56 20.11 -8.32
N ASN A 88 2.30 20.83 -9.17
CA ASN A 88 3.76 20.84 -9.11
C ASN A 88 4.27 21.38 -7.77
N ARG A 89 3.64 22.43 -7.23
CA ARG A 89 3.98 22.97 -5.91
C ARG A 89 3.67 21.97 -4.80
N CYS A 90 2.53 21.28 -4.83
CA CYS A 90 2.21 20.24 -3.85
C CYS A 90 3.25 19.12 -3.89
N ARG A 91 3.69 18.72 -5.09
CA ARG A 91 4.72 17.69 -5.28
C ARG A 91 6.12 18.07 -4.80
N THR A 92 6.42 19.36 -4.62
CA THR A 92 7.70 19.78 -4.02
C THR A 92 7.80 19.50 -2.52
N VAL A 93 6.67 19.29 -1.85
CA VAL A 93 6.63 18.90 -0.44
C VAL A 93 6.79 17.39 -0.37
N ASP A 94 7.96 16.94 0.07
CA ASP A 94 8.24 15.51 0.30
C ASP A 94 8.41 15.25 1.80
N VAL A 95 7.55 14.39 2.34
CA VAL A 95 7.51 14.04 3.76
C VAL A 95 7.47 12.51 3.82
N SER A 96 8.55 11.91 4.30
CA SER A 96 8.67 10.46 4.44
C SER A 96 8.91 10.09 5.89
N VAL A 97 8.01 9.32 6.49
CA VAL A 97 8.19 8.76 7.84
C VAL A 97 8.41 7.25 7.74
N SER A 98 9.66 6.80 7.82
CA SER A 98 9.96 5.37 7.90
C SER A 98 9.73 4.86 9.32
N THR A 99 8.88 3.85 9.48
CA THR A 99 8.80 3.07 10.71
C THR A 99 9.95 2.05 10.71
N PRO A 100 10.92 2.12 11.64
CA PRO A 100 11.93 1.07 11.75
C PRO A 100 11.23 -0.21 12.17
N ARG A 101 11.09 -1.15 11.22
CA ARG A 101 10.51 -2.47 11.48
C ARG A 101 11.51 -3.29 12.25
N ASN A 102 11.04 -3.95 13.31
CA ASN A 102 11.86 -4.95 13.97
C ASN A 102 11.97 -6.20 13.07
N SER A 103 12.94 -7.08 13.36
CA SER A 103 13.23 -8.24 12.52
C SER A 103 12.04 -9.20 12.31
N GLU A 104 11.07 -9.21 13.22
CA GLU A 104 9.87 -10.04 13.15
C GLU A 104 8.82 -9.42 12.22
N GLN A 105 8.58 -8.12 12.35
CA GLN A 105 7.71 -7.36 11.45
C GLN A 105 8.20 -7.39 9.99
N GLU A 106 9.52 -7.35 9.78
CA GLU A 106 10.15 -7.49 8.47
C GLU A 106 9.86 -8.89 7.85
N ARG A 107 9.96 -9.96 8.65
CA ARG A 107 9.64 -11.33 8.18
C ARG A 107 8.15 -11.50 7.89
N ALA A 108 7.29 -10.99 8.78
CA ALA A 108 5.85 -11.05 8.60
C ALA A 108 5.42 -10.31 7.32
N LEU A 109 5.97 -9.11 7.09
CA LEU A 109 5.70 -8.35 5.87
C LEU A 109 6.14 -9.11 4.62
N LYS A 110 7.36 -9.68 4.60
CA LYS A 110 7.83 -10.49 3.48
C LYS A 110 6.93 -11.69 3.21
N LEU A 111 6.46 -12.36 4.27
CA LEU A 111 5.54 -13.48 4.13
C LEU A 111 4.22 -13.04 3.47
N VAL A 112 3.62 -11.95 3.94
CA VAL A 112 2.35 -11.43 3.40
C VAL A 112 2.52 -10.96 1.95
N SER A 113 3.60 -10.24 1.63
CA SER A 113 3.89 -9.83 0.25
C SER A 113 4.05 -11.03 -0.68
N ASN A 114 4.80 -12.06 -0.27
CA ASN A 114 4.96 -13.27 -1.07
C ASN A 114 3.62 -14.00 -1.29
N GLN A 115 2.78 -14.09 -0.25
CA GLN A 115 1.45 -14.69 -0.36
C GLN A 115 0.55 -13.89 -1.31
N MET A 116 0.64 -12.56 -1.30
CA MET A 116 -0.10 -11.70 -2.21
C MET A 116 0.35 -11.91 -3.67
N ASP A 117 1.66 -11.99 -3.91
CA ASP A 117 2.20 -12.26 -5.25
C ASP A 117 1.81 -13.65 -5.76
N GLU A 118 1.88 -14.67 -4.91
CA GLU A 118 1.41 -16.03 -5.25
C GLU A 118 -0.08 -16.04 -5.60
N LEU A 119 -0.91 -15.32 -4.84
CA LEU A 119 -2.34 -15.20 -5.12
C LEU A 119 -2.59 -14.50 -6.46
N MET A 120 -1.90 -13.38 -6.72
CA MET A 120 -2.04 -12.65 -7.99
C MET A 120 -1.60 -13.50 -9.19
N ASN A 121 -0.53 -14.28 -9.05
CA ASN A 121 -0.06 -15.18 -10.09
C ASN A 121 -1.09 -16.29 -10.37
N LYS A 122 -1.63 -16.94 -9.33
CA LYS A 122 -2.70 -17.94 -9.48
C LYS A 122 -3.94 -17.36 -10.16
N MET A 123 -4.38 -16.18 -9.75
CA MET A 123 -5.52 -15.51 -10.40
C MET A 123 -5.27 -15.24 -11.89
N ARG A 124 -4.05 -14.81 -12.25
CA ARG A 124 -3.66 -14.57 -13.64
C ARG A 124 -3.62 -15.87 -14.44
N GLU A 125 -3.11 -16.95 -13.86
CA GLU A 125 -3.09 -18.28 -14.47
C GLU A 125 -4.52 -18.81 -14.70
N ASP A 126 -5.38 -18.74 -13.70
CA ASP A 126 -6.79 -19.18 -13.78
C ASP A 126 -7.58 -18.40 -14.85
N LEU A 127 -7.35 -17.08 -14.94
CA LEU A 127 -7.91 -16.24 -15.99
C LEU A 127 -7.39 -16.64 -17.38
N GLY A 128 -6.10 -16.97 -17.49
CA GLY A 128 -5.49 -17.47 -18.72
C GLY A 128 -6.10 -18.81 -19.16
N PHE A 129 -6.20 -19.76 -18.23
CA PHE A 129 -6.82 -21.06 -18.45
C PHE A 129 -8.28 -20.92 -18.87
N SER A 130 -9.07 -20.11 -18.15
CA SER A 130 -10.48 -19.87 -18.47
C SER A 130 -10.66 -19.27 -19.87
N LYS A 131 -9.80 -18.33 -20.28
CA LYS A 131 -9.81 -17.78 -21.65
C LYS A 131 -9.47 -18.84 -22.69
N GLN A 132 -8.49 -19.70 -22.42
CA GLN A 132 -8.11 -20.78 -23.33
C GLN A 132 -9.25 -21.79 -23.50
N VAL A 133 -9.87 -22.25 -22.41
CA VAL A 133 -11.01 -23.16 -22.43
C VAL A 133 -12.18 -22.54 -23.19
N CYS A 134 -12.52 -21.28 -22.91
CA CYS A 134 -13.61 -20.59 -23.60
C CYS A 134 -13.33 -20.45 -25.11
N ARG A 135 -12.09 -20.13 -25.50
CA ARG A 135 -11.67 -20.09 -26.91
C ARG A 135 -11.75 -21.45 -27.57
N GLU A 136 -11.28 -22.50 -26.91
CA GLU A 136 -11.32 -23.87 -27.43
C GLU A 136 -12.76 -24.35 -27.60
N GLN A 137 -13.61 -24.18 -26.59
CA GLN A 137 -15.03 -24.55 -26.66
C GLN A 137 -15.77 -23.74 -27.74
N SER A 138 -15.47 -22.44 -27.86
CA SER A 138 -16.04 -21.60 -28.92
C SER A 138 -15.61 -22.08 -30.31
N LEU A 139 -14.33 -22.38 -30.52
CA LEU A 139 -13.83 -22.93 -31.79
C LEU A 139 -14.44 -24.29 -32.09
N ARG A 140 -14.53 -25.19 -31.11
CA ARG A 140 -15.18 -26.50 -31.26
C ARG A 140 -16.65 -26.34 -31.62
N PHE A 141 -17.37 -25.41 -30.98
CA PHE A 141 -18.76 -25.08 -31.33
C PHE A 141 -18.87 -24.57 -32.77
N VAL A 142 -18.04 -23.60 -33.16
CA VAL A 142 -18.05 -23.05 -34.53
C VAL A 142 -17.74 -24.12 -35.56
N VAL A 143 -16.73 -24.98 -35.33
CA VAL A 143 -16.39 -26.08 -36.22
C VAL A 143 -17.54 -27.09 -36.28
N ASN A 144 -18.10 -27.52 -35.15
CA ASN A 144 -19.21 -28.47 -35.13
C ASN A 144 -20.47 -27.90 -35.78
N CYS A 145 -20.79 -26.62 -35.59
CA CYS A 145 -21.88 -25.95 -36.29
C CYS A 145 -21.61 -25.85 -37.79
N SER A 146 -20.37 -25.55 -38.21
CA SER A 146 -20.00 -25.50 -39.64
C SER A 146 -20.11 -26.88 -40.29
N VAL A 147 -19.62 -27.93 -39.63
CA VAL A 147 -19.70 -29.32 -40.11
C VAL A 147 -21.13 -29.84 -40.07
N GLY A 148 -21.90 -29.48 -39.03
CA GLY A 148 -23.33 -29.76 -38.92
C GLY A 148 -24.14 -29.10 -40.02
N SER A 149 -23.86 -27.84 -40.35
CA SER A 149 -24.45 -27.16 -41.51
C SER A 149 -24.09 -27.85 -42.82
N ILE A 150 -22.84 -28.28 -43.02
CA ILE A 150 -22.42 -29.04 -44.22
C ILE A 150 -23.16 -30.39 -44.33
N HIS A 151 -23.35 -31.11 -43.21
CA HIS A 151 -24.09 -32.37 -43.20
C HIS A 151 -25.58 -32.20 -43.45
N VAL A 152 -26.22 -31.18 -42.86
CA VAL A 152 -27.64 -30.87 -43.07
C VAL A 152 -27.89 -30.38 -44.51
N SER A 153 -27.00 -29.57 -45.08
CA SER A 153 -27.07 -29.14 -46.47
C SER A 153 -26.93 -30.31 -47.45
N ASN A 154 -26.04 -31.26 -47.19
CA ASN A 154 -25.90 -32.47 -48.01
C ASN A 154 -27.13 -33.40 -47.87
N LEU A 155 -27.68 -33.62 -46.67
CA LEU A 155 -28.90 -34.43 -46.53
C LEU A 155 -30.12 -33.79 -47.21
N ALA A 156 -30.24 -32.46 -47.20
CA ALA A 156 -31.33 -31.76 -47.89
C ALA A 156 -31.22 -31.87 -49.43
N GLN A 157 -30.00 -32.00 -49.98
CA GLN A 157 -29.80 -32.27 -51.41
C GLN A 157 -30.10 -33.73 -51.79
N TYR A 158 -29.94 -34.69 -50.86
CA TYR A 158 -30.18 -36.11 -51.13
C TYR A 158 -31.64 -36.58 -50.98
N GLN A 159 -32.58 -35.75 -50.48
CA GLN A 159 -34.01 -36.10 -50.45
C GLN A 159 -34.84 -35.58 -51.65
N TYR A 160 -34.26 -34.80 -52.57
CA TYR A 160 -34.96 -34.30 -53.78
C TYR A 160 -34.61 -35.05 -55.07
N THR A 161 -34.16 -36.30 -54.98
CA THR A 161 -33.95 -37.15 -56.18
C THR A 161 -34.33 -38.59 -55.91
N VAL A 162 -35.63 -38.84 -55.84
CA VAL A 162 -36.22 -40.13 -56.24
C VAL A 162 -37.51 -39.81 -57.00
N VAL A 163 -37.52 -40.27 -58.25
CA VAL A 163 -38.61 -40.22 -59.23
C VAL A 163 -39.85 -40.95 -58.71
#